data_AF-A0A1J4RGX3-F1
#
_entry.id   AF-A0A1J4RGX3-F1
#
_cell.length_a   1.000
_cell.length_b   1.000
_cell.length_c   1.000
_cell.angle_alpha   90.00
_cell.angle_beta   90.00
_cell.angle_gamma   90.00
#
_symmetry.space_group_name_H-M   'P 1'
#
loop_
_entity.id
_entity.type
_entity.pdbx_description
1 polymer ?
#
loop_
_entity_poly.entity_id
_entity_poly.type
_entity_poly.pdbx_seq_one_letter_code
_entity_poly.pdbx_strand_id
1 'polypeptide(L)'
;MSEDDIHSGDQRIDDLSPETDPDPVEDQNSFADPRLLERALKRMKGLLKGNGVDDLSVVTLGEQMEVRPYRFAARVQIKLVPQYGVRLETGKNMTAELAVSQEDFQKKIQNSIYDARTIPEKRQMIVDFIYSRTDKGFGIKDQAVTFRQLTRDLVQHEQCQPCSHSGKVACPRCHGKGVSVCPSCRGVRQMPCTRCAGSGRRQTPQGLQPCDLCRSSGKVPCTFCGAQGQVKCRGCAASGDIACQKCAGTGWLSHLAHIKLEGQIHFDFDRINLPDRLVALVEDRGSFLVSKGDLEATLRPQPLQAPVNEGIGSQLVSSGKEADDQILLEYDVTCPYGSIEFDVAGRKIPALLLGWQARLIEAPAFLEDYTKTGMEALKAAASCRGDVVDLLKRASRFAIWQDVISQVVASGNLRKISLVILNRYTAGVSKEIIREMLIYTDRAVRGVTRQARYVGMAGGLSLYAGLSIWYFLYGGRDLVPQTIPELVPDLSLPICGLLMGTLAGQVTAFFRQRQVFQDIVRTENLKIRLPRAGRIIWWSLLGSILIPAAILLFSVLNEVGNIPDWLTRLMPV
;
A
#
# COMPACT_ATOMS: atom_id res chain seq x y z
N MET A 1 -28.51 -7.74 -85.31
CA MET A 1 -27.61 -6.78 -85.96
C MET A 1 -27.47 -5.62 -84.97
N SER A 2 -26.63 -5.80 -83.94
CA SER A 2 -25.20 -5.40 -83.87
C SER A 2 -25.08 -3.88 -83.81
N GLU A 3 -24.39 -3.22 -82.89
CA GLU A 3 -23.60 -3.54 -81.70
C GLU A 3 -23.39 -2.17 -81.00
N ASP A 4 -23.43 -2.20 -79.67
CA ASP A 4 -22.63 -1.45 -78.68
C ASP A 4 -22.74 0.08 -78.47
N ASP A 5 -23.27 0.36 -77.26
CA ASP A 5 -22.74 1.20 -76.16
C ASP A 5 -22.62 2.73 -76.31
N ILE A 6 -23.58 3.51 -75.76
CA ILE A 6 -23.78 3.93 -74.33
C ILE A 6 -22.72 4.98 -73.90
N HIS A 7 -23.03 6.27 -74.10
CA HIS A 7 -23.49 7.27 -73.10
C HIS A 7 -22.36 7.83 -72.22
N SER A 8 -22.25 9.13 -71.92
CA SER A 8 -23.09 10.33 -72.13
C SER A 8 -22.23 11.51 -71.62
N GLY A 9 -22.05 12.61 -72.36
CA GLY A 9 -22.94 13.78 -72.35
C GLY A 9 -22.60 14.71 -71.17
N ASP A 10 -21.77 15.73 -71.38
CA ASP A 10 -22.16 17.15 -71.59
C ASP A 10 -22.39 17.89 -70.25
N GLN A 11 -21.95 19.12 -69.98
CA GLN A 11 -21.29 20.16 -70.78
C GLN A 11 -20.64 21.17 -69.81
N ARG A 12 -19.51 21.76 -70.22
CA ARG A 12 -18.65 22.72 -69.48
C ARG A 12 -19.17 24.15 -69.58
N ILE A 13 -19.14 24.90 -68.48
CA ILE A 13 -19.15 26.38 -68.46
C ILE A 13 -18.19 26.89 -67.36
N ASP A 14 -17.21 27.67 -67.80
CA ASP A 14 -16.43 28.74 -67.14
C ASP A 14 -15.46 28.41 -65.98
N ASP A 15 -14.18 28.22 -66.36
CA ASP A 15 -13.02 28.29 -65.46
C ASP A 15 -12.69 29.76 -65.11
N LEU A 16 -12.87 30.09 -63.83
CA LEU A 16 -12.44 31.30 -63.16
C LEU A 16 -10.94 31.23 -62.81
N SER A 17 -10.28 32.37 -63.02
CA SER A 17 -9.01 32.93 -62.52
C SER A 17 -8.21 32.16 -61.45
N PRO A 18 -6.86 32.23 -61.50
CA PRO A 18 -5.97 31.44 -60.66
C PRO A 18 -5.93 31.92 -59.21
N GLU A 19 -6.00 30.92 -58.34
CA GLU A 19 -5.59 30.80 -56.94
C GLU A 19 -4.67 31.94 -56.45
N THR A 20 -5.24 32.86 -55.66
CA THR A 20 -4.51 33.63 -54.66
C THR A 20 -4.03 32.67 -53.58
N ASP A 21 -2.71 32.54 -53.46
CA ASP A 21 -2.01 31.93 -52.33
C ASP A 21 -2.67 32.34 -50.99
N PRO A 22 -2.87 31.40 -50.04
CA PRO A 22 -3.25 31.78 -48.70
C PRO A 22 -2.08 32.54 -48.05
N ASP A 23 -2.37 33.74 -47.58
CA ASP A 23 -1.46 34.61 -46.85
C ASP A 23 -0.66 33.85 -45.76
N PRO A 24 0.62 34.22 -45.53
CA PRO A 24 1.42 33.61 -44.48
C PRO A 24 0.76 33.87 -43.13
N VAL A 25 0.55 32.80 -42.37
CA VAL A 25 0.06 32.83 -40.98
C VAL A 25 0.87 33.84 -40.18
N GLU A 26 0.19 34.90 -39.75
CA GLU A 26 0.71 36.01 -38.96
C GLU A 26 1.50 35.53 -37.72
N ASP A 27 2.58 36.27 -37.44
CA ASP A 27 3.53 36.16 -36.32
C ASP A 27 2.92 35.70 -34.98
N GLN A 28 3.15 34.43 -34.60
CA GLN A 28 3.01 33.98 -33.22
C GLN A 28 4.32 34.22 -32.45
N ASN A 29 4.52 35.48 -32.06
CA ASN A 29 5.57 35.89 -31.12
C ASN A 29 5.65 34.93 -29.93
N SER A 30 6.86 34.46 -29.63
CA SER A 30 7.26 33.60 -28.51
C SER A 30 6.85 34.18 -27.15
N PHE A 31 5.58 34.00 -26.77
CA PHE A 31 5.06 34.52 -25.51
C PHE A 31 5.23 33.49 -24.39
N ALA A 32 6.39 33.54 -23.74
CA ALA A 32 6.58 32.91 -22.44
C ALA A 32 6.16 33.90 -21.35
N ASP A 33 5.26 33.50 -20.45
CA ASP A 33 4.88 34.29 -19.28
C ASP A 33 6.16 34.71 -18.50
N PRO A 34 6.40 36.02 -18.28
CA PRO A 34 7.58 36.51 -17.55
C PRO A 34 7.78 35.83 -16.19
N ARG A 35 6.69 35.48 -15.50
CA ARG A 35 6.74 34.78 -14.20
C ARG A 35 7.27 33.36 -14.33
N LEU A 36 6.96 32.68 -15.44
CA LEU A 36 7.44 31.34 -15.71
C LEU A 36 8.95 31.34 -15.95
N LEU A 37 9.43 32.32 -16.72
CA LEU A 37 10.85 32.51 -17.00
C LEU A 37 11.64 32.86 -15.73
N GLU A 38 11.09 33.73 -14.88
CA GLU A 38 11.69 34.06 -13.58
C GLU A 38 11.79 32.81 -12.69
N ARG A 39 10.76 31.96 -12.65
CA ARG A 39 10.80 30.67 -11.93
C ARG A 39 11.86 29.73 -12.49
N ALA A 40 11.99 29.64 -13.81
CA ALA A 40 13.00 28.83 -14.47
C ALA A 40 14.40 29.31 -14.10
N LEU A 41 14.65 30.61 -14.19
CA LEU A 41 15.91 31.25 -13.80
C LEU A 41 16.23 31.03 -12.32
N LYS A 42 15.24 31.20 -11.44
CA LYS A 42 15.38 30.93 -9.99
C LYS A 42 15.75 29.49 -9.72
N ARG A 43 15.17 28.54 -10.47
CA ARG A 43 15.49 27.11 -10.35
C ARG A 43 16.92 26.82 -10.82
N MET A 44 17.33 27.38 -11.96
CA MET A 44 18.71 27.25 -12.46
C MET A 44 19.73 27.82 -11.45
N LYS A 45 19.50 29.04 -10.96
CA LYS A 45 20.31 29.64 -9.88
C LYS A 45 20.34 28.77 -8.63
N GLY A 46 19.22 28.13 -8.28
CA GLY A 46 19.13 27.17 -7.17
C GLY A 46 20.00 25.92 -7.35
N LEU A 47 20.15 25.41 -8.58
CA LEU A 47 21.03 24.28 -8.89
C LEU A 47 22.51 24.67 -8.82
N LEU A 48 22.86 25.89 -9.25
CA LEU A 48 24.24 26.40 -9.25
C LEU A 48 24.70 26.93 -7.89
N LYS A 49 23.76 27.31 -7.01
CA LYS A 49 24.08 27.87 -5.69
C LYS A 49 24.95 26.91 -4.88
N GLY A 50 26.19 27.32 -4.61
CA GLY A 50 27.16 26.51 -3.89
C GLY A 50 27.75 25.36 -4.71
N ASN A 51 27.61 25.37 -6.04
CA ASN A 51 28.17 24.37 -6.95
C ASN A 51 29.10 25.04 -7.98
N GLY A 52 30.13 25.73 -7.50
CA GLY A 52 31.21 26.28 -8.35
C GLY A 52 30.94 27.64 -9.01
N VAL A 53 29.75 28.21 -8.82
CA VAL A 53 29.41 29.58 -9.24
C VAL A 53 29.10 30.42 -8.01
N ASP A 54 30.00 31.36 -7.68
CA ASP A 54 29.93 32.17 -6.46
C ASP A 54 28.95 33.34 -6.61
N ASP A 55 29.00 34.04 -7.75
CA ASP A 55 28.06 35.11 -8.08
C ASP A 55 26.94 34.59 -8.98
N LEU A 56 25.72 34.51 -8.45
CA LEU A 56 24.53 34.07 -9.19
C LEU A 56 23.94 35.18 -10.08
N SER A 57 24.47 36.40 -10.03
CA SER A 57 24.05 37.50 -10.90
C SER A 57 24.40 37.23 -12.37
N VAL A 58 25.51 36.52 -12.61
CA VAL A 58 26.01 36.14 -13.94
C VAL A 58 25.19 35.07 -14.64
N VAL A 59 24.17 34.52 -13.95
CA VAL A 59 23.24 33.54 -14.51
C VAL A 59 22.05 34.29 -15.07
N THR A 60 21.95 34.33 -16.39
CA THR A 60 20.90 35.01 -17.15
C THR A 60 20.21 34.05 -18.11
N LEU A 61 19.10 34.49 -18.67
CA LEU A 61 18.45 33.80 -19.78
C LEU A 61 19.27 34.04 -21.05
N GLY A 62 19.40 33.01 -21.88
CA GLY A 62 20.03 33.11 -23.19
C GLY A 62 19.10 33.72 -24.23
N GLU A 63 19.59 33.80 -25.47
CA GLU A 63 18.87 34.42 -26.59
C GLU A 63 17.81 33.48 -27.19
N GLN A 64 18.00 32.16 -27.07
CA GLN A 64 17.08 31.15 -27.62
C GLN A 64 16.00 30.75 -26.61
N MET A 65 14.77 31.18 -26.86
CA MET A 65 13.61 30.91 -26.00
C MET A 65 12.34 30.68 -26.82
N GLU A 66 11.94 29.42 -26.96
CA GLU A 66 10.74 29.03 -27.72
C GLU A 66 9.72 28.33 -26.80
N VAL A 67 9.48 28.89 -25.62
CA VAL A 67 8.49 28.37 -24.68
C VAL A 67 7.11 28.94 -25.01
N ARG A 68 6.16 28.06 -25.29
CA ARG A 68 4.76 28.45 -25.55
C ARG A 68 3.77 27.59 -24.75
N PRO A 69 2.60 28.15 -24.38
CA PRO A 69 1.54 27.37 -23.75
C PRO A 69 0.83 26.51 -24.79
N TYR A 70 0.94 25.19 -24.65
CA TYR A 70 0.13 24.24 -25.40
C TYR A 70 -1.21 24.03 -24.72
N ARG A 71 -2.28 24.00 -25.52
CA ARG A 71 -3.64 23.73 -25.07
C ARG A 71 -4.15 22.48 -25.77
N PHE A 72 -4.68 21.54 -25.02
CA PHE A 72 -5.25 20.32 -25.57
C PHE A 72 -6.43 19.85 -24.73
N ALA A 73 -7.36 19.16 -25.39
CA ALA A 73 -8.49 18.54 -24.70
C ALA A 73 -8.05 17.21 -24.09
N ALA A 74 -8.49 16.94 -22.87
CA ALA A 74 -8.35 15.63 -22.25
C ALA A 74 -9.71 15.08 -21.82
N ARG A 75 -9.85 13.76 -21.83
CA ARG A 75 -11.09 13.04 -21.55
C ARG A 75 -10.82 12.00 -20.48
N VAL A 76 -11.63 12.04 -19.42
CA VAL A 76 -11.66 10.99 -18.40
C VAL A 76 -13.01 10.31 -18.48
N GLN A 77 -13.02 9.05 -18.91
CA GLN A 77 -14.20 8.21 -18.96
C GLN A 77 -14.28 7.39 -17.68
N ILE A 78 -15.45 7.43 -17.03
CA ILE A 78 -15.70 6.70 -15.79
C ILE A 78 -16.80 5.69 -16.09
N LYS A 79 -16.42 4.42 -16.24
CA LYS A 79 -17.37 3.32 -16.39
C LYS A 79 -17.89 2.89 -15.02
N LEU A 80 -19.19 3.01 -14.81
CA LEU A 80 -19.85 2.69 -13.54
C LEU A 80 -20.21 1.20 -13.49
N VAL A 81 -19.75 0.52 -12.45
CA VAL A 81 -19.98 -0.89 -12.21
C VAL A 81 -20.56 -1.08 -10.81
N PRO A 82 -21.78 -1.61 -10.67
CA PRO A 82 -22.37 -1.91 -9.37
C PRO A 82 -21.76 -3.19 -8.82
N GLN A 83 -21.12 -3.08 -7.65
CA GLN A 83 -20.69 -4.21 -6.84
C GLN A 83 -21.71 -4.48 -5.74
N TYR A 84 -22.18 -5.72 -5.63
CA TYR A 84 -23.08 -6.11 -4.56
C TYR A 84 -22.85 -7.56 -4.14
N GLY A 85 -23.15 -7.85 -2.88
CA GLY A 85 -23.22 -9.21 -2.35
C GLY A 85 -24.57 -9.41 -1.67
N VAL A 86 -25.23 -10.54 -1.95
CA VAL A 86 -26.53 -10.87 -1.34
C VAL A 86 -26.31 -11.69 -0.08
N ARG A 87 -26.91 -11.27 1.03
CA ARG A 87 -26.92 -11.98 2.30
C ARG A 87 -28.35 -12.33 2.69
N LEU A 88 -28.54 -13.50 3.29
CA LEU A 88 -29.83 -13.98 3.76
C LEU A 88 -29.96 -13.73 5.27
N GLU A 89 -31.01 -13.03 5.69
CA GLU A 89 -31.41 -12.84 7.08
C GLU A 89 -32.77 -13.48 7.35
N THR A 90 -33.02 -13.88 8.60
CA THR A 90 -34.33 -14.39 9.02
C THR A 90 -35.25 -13.24 9.41
N GLY A 91 -36.54 -13.37 9.07
CA GLY A 91 -37.54 -12.33 9.31
C GLY A 91 -37.60 -11.27 8.22
N LYS A 92 -38.33 -10.18 8.51
CA LYS A 92 -38.46 -9.02 7.63
C LYS A 92 -37.52 -7.91 8.09
N ASN A 93 -36.54 -7.60 7.26
CA ASN A 93 -35.71 -6.42 7.47
C ASN A 93 -36.43 -5.18 6.92
N MET A 94 -36.55 -4.14 7.75
CA MET A 94 -37.29 -2.90 7.45
C MET A 94 -36.38 -1.67 7.29
N THR A 95 -35.06 -1.83 7.43
CA THR A 95 -34.11 -0.71 7.39
C THR A 95 -33.64 -0.39 5.97
N ALA A 96 -33.64 -1.38 5.08
CA ALA A 96 -33.23 -1.27 3.69
C ALA A 96 -34.43 -0.97 2.76
N GLU A 97 -34.14 -0.44 1.58
CA GLU A 97 -35.15 -0.13 0.58
C GLU A 97 -35.78 -1.42 0.03
N LEU A 98 -37.11 -1.54 0.11
CA LEU A 98 -37.84 -2.73 -0.31
C LEU A 98 -37.88 -2.88 -1.83
N ALA A 99 -37.48 -4.04 -2.33
CA ALA A 99 -37.77 -4.52 -3.68
C ALA A 99 -38.93 -5.53 -3.63
N VAL A 100 -39.96 -5.29 -4.44
CA VAL A 100 -41.22 -6.04 -4.35
C VAL A 100 -41.09 -7.45 -4.95
N SER A 101 -40.26 -7.60 -5.98
CA SER A 101 -40.01 -8.87 -6.66
C SER A 101 -38.52 -9.04 -6.96
N GLN A 102 -38.12 -10.24 -7.39
CA GLN A 102 -36.73 -10.51 -7.79
C GLN A 102 -36.36 -9.70 -9.05
N GLU A 103 -37.32 -9.50 -9.95
CA GLU A 103 -37.15 -8.64 -11.13
C GLU A 103 -36.99 -7.18 -10.73
N ASP A 104 -37.79 -6.68 -9.79
CA ASP A 104 -37.67 -5.33 -9.24
C ASP A 104 -36.32 -5.14 -8.52
N PHE A 105 -35.85 -6.17 -7.81
CA PHE A 105 -34.54 -6.16 -7.16
C PHE A 105 -33.39 -6.01 -8.18
N GLN A 106 -33.41 -6.79 -9.26
CA GLN A 106 -32.43 -6.66 -10.35
C GLN A 106 -32.55 -5.33 -11.08
N LYS A 107 -33.78 -4.86 -11.33
CA LYS A 107 -34.04 -3.57 -11.98
C LYS A 107 -33.52 -2.41 -11.13
N LYS A 108 -33.71 -2.43 -9.81
CA LYS A 108 -33.16 -1.41 -8.89
C LYS A 108 -31.63 -1.39 -8.86
N ILE A 109 -30.99 -2.56 -8.97
CA ILE A 109 -29.52 -2.63 -9.12
C ILE A 109 -29.09 -1.95 -10.43
N GLN A 110 -29.73 -2.24 -11.56
CA GLN A 110 -29.39 -1.62 -12.84
C GLN A 110 -29.70 -0.11 -12.87
N ASN A 111 -30.84 0.28 -12.29
CA ASN A 111 -31.23 1.68 -12.14
C ASN A 111 -30.25 2.48 -11.28
N SER A 112 -29.43 1.84 -10.42
CA SER A 112 -28.41 2.57 -9.65
C SER A 112 -27.39 3.29 -10.55
N ILE A 113 -27.04 2.69 -11.70
CA ILE A 113 -26.15 3.29 -12.70
C ILE A 113 -26.87 4.44 -13.40
N TYR A 114 -28.10 4.19 -13.86
CA TYR A 114 -28.92 5.19 -14.53
C TYR A 114 -29.17 6.42 -13.66
N ASP A 115 -29.54 6.21 -12.39
CA ASP A 115 -29.75 7.25 -11.39
C ASP A 115 -28.49 8.08 -11.17
N ALA A 116 -27.32 7.42 -11.08
CA ALA A 116 -26.04 8.10 -10.86
C ALA A 116 -25.67 9.02 -12.04
N ARG A 117 -26.09 8.68 -13.27
CA ARG A 117 -25.85 9.48 -14.47
C ARG A 117 -26.88 10.60 -14.67
N THR A 118 -28.15 10.31 -14.46
CA THR A 118 -29.27 11.20 -14.84
C THR A 118 -29.67 12.18 -13.76
N ILE A 119 -29.49 11.84 -12.49
CA ILE A 119 -29.82 12.74 -11.38
C ILE A 119 -28.66 13.74 -11.21
N PRO A 120 -28.89 15.06 -11.39
CA PRO A 120 -27.83 16.07 -11.36
C PRO A 120 -26.99 16.04 -10.09
N GLU A 121 -27.62 15.89 -8.94
CA GLU A 121 -26.94 15.85 -7.64
C GLU A 121 -25.97 14.66 -7.54
N LYS A 122 -26.38 13.47 -7.98
CA LYS A 122 -25.55 12.27 -7.93
C LYS A 122 -24.42 12.31 -8.95
N ARG A 123 -24.70 12.81 -10.16
CA ARG A 123 -23.68 13.04 -11.19
C ARG A 123 -22.63 14.02 -10.66
N GLN A 124 -23.06 15.11 -10.04
CA GLN A 124 -22.17 16.12 -9.48
C GLN A 124 -21.29 15.54 -8.36
N MET A 125 -21.83 14.67 -7.49
CA MET A 125 -21.02 13.98 -6.47
C MET A 125 -19.87 13.16 -7.08
N ILE A 126 -20.11 12.50 -8.22
CA ILE A 126 -19.06 11.75 -8.93
C ILE A 126 -18.02 12.69 -9.54
N VAL A 127 -18.49 13.74 -10.22
CA VAL A 127 -17.63 14.76 -10.85
C VAL A 127 -16.73 15.41 -9.79
N ASP A 128 -17.32 15.88 -8.68
CA ASP A 128 -16.61 16.54 -7.59
C ASP A 128 -15.64 15.59 -6.90
N PHE A 129 -16.02 14.31 -6.71
CA PHE A 129 -15.12 13.31 -6.15
C PHE A 129 -13.87 13.13 -7.03
N ILE A 130 -14.03 13.04 -8.35
CA ILE A 130 -12.89 12.87 -9.26
C ILE A 130 -12.06 14.16 -9.34
N TYR A 131 -12.72 15.31 -9.43
CA TYR A 131 -12.05 16.60 -9.57
C TYR A 131 -11.31 17.05 -8.31
N SER A 132 -11.80 16.69 -7.12
CA SER A 132 -11.14 16.98 -5.84
C SER A 132 -9.89 16.14 -5.58
N ARG A 133 -9.67 15.06 -6.35
CA ARG A 133 -8.42 14.29 -6.28
C ARG A 133 -7.26 15.13 -6.80
N THR A 134 -6.07 14.87 -6.26
CA THR A 134 -4.84 15.55 -6.69
C THR A 134 -4.48 15.30 -8.16
N ASP A 135 -4.86 14.14 -8.69
CA ASP A 135 -4.62 13.74 -10.09
C ASP A 135 -5.77 14.11 -11.03
N LYS A 136 -6.94 14.54 -10.52
CA LYS A 136 -8.14 14.85 -11.31
C LYS A 136 -8.57 13.72 -12.29
N GLY A 137 -8.15 12.47 -12.04
CA GLY A 137 -8.37 11.35 -12.96
C GLY A 137 -7.37 11.24 -14.13
N PHE A 138 -6.33 12.07 -14.19
CA PHE A 138 -5.33 12.04 -15.27
C PHE A 138 -4.34 10.90 -15.15
N GLY A 139 -3.97 10.28 -16.28
CA GLY A 139 -2.85 9.33 -16.36
C GLY A 139 -3.01 8.07 -15.50
N ILE A 140 -4.25 7.76 -15.10
CA ILE A 140 -4.58 6.55 -14.35
C ILE A 140 -5.01 5.49 -15.36
N LYS A 141 -4.29 4.37 -15.39
CA LYS A 141 -4.69 3.19 -16.16
C LYS A 141 -5.43 2.24 -15.24
N ASP A 142 -6.72 2.04 -15.51
CA ASP A 142 -7.57 0.98 -14.93
C ASP A 142 -7.61 0.94 -13.39
N GLN A 143 -7.79 2.10 -12.74
CA GLN A 143 -8.05 2.14 -11.30
C GLN A 143 -9.55 2.12 -11.03
N ALA A 144 -9.98 1.19 -10.18
CA ALA A 144 -11.33 1.20 -9.62
C ALA A 144 -11.41 2.16 -8.42
N VAL A 145 -12.42 3.03 -8.41
CA VAL A 145 -12.73 3.93 -7.29
C VAL A 145 -14.14 3.67 -6.78
N THR A 146 -14.33 3.59 -5.46
CA THR A 146 -15.66 3.36 -4.89
C THR A 146 -16.33 4.66 -4.45
N PHE A 147 -17.54 4.93 -4.92
CA PHE A 147 -18.33 6.10 -4.56
C PHE A 147 -19.19 5.83 -3.33
N ARG A 148 -18.63 6.05 -2.13
CA ARG A 148 -19.29 5.69 -0.86
C ARG A 148 -20.61 6.41 -0.62
N GLN A 149 -20.73 7.65 -1.08
CA GLN A 149 -21.91 8.50 -0.94
C GLN A 149 -23.10 7.98 -1.77
N LEU A 150 -22.85 7.09 -2.73
CA LEU A 150 -23.88 6.49 -3.58
C LEU A 150 -24.22 5.05 -3.19
N THR A 151 -23.76 4.60 -2.00
CA THR A 151 -24.07 3.26 -1.49
C THR A 151 -25.57 3.15 -1.19
N ARG A 152 -26.17 2.01 -1.53
CA ARG A 152 -27.59 1.74 -1.29
C ARG A 152 -27.78 0.33 -0.72
N ASP A 153 -28.73 0.20 0.18
CA ASP A 153 -29.12 -1.09 0.76
C ASP A 153 -30.51 -1.47 0.24
N LEU A 154 -30.59 -2.60 -0.46
CA LEU A 154 -31.84 -3.18 -0.94
C LEU A 154 -32.21 -4.42 -0.14
N VAL A 155 -33.50 -4.61 0.10
CA VAL A 155 -34.04 -5.83 0.70
C VAL A 155 -35.17 -6.40 -0.16
N GLN A 156 -35.14 -7.71 -0.39
CA GLN A 156 -36.27 -8.46 -0.93
C GLN A 156 -36.76 -9.45 0.14
N HIS A 157 -38.05 -9.41 0.45
CA HIS A 157 -38.65 -10.40 1.36
C HIS A 157 -39.11 -11.62 0.58
N GLU A 158 -38.64 -12.79 1.00
CA GLU A 158 -39.11 -14.08 0.53
C GLU A 158 -39.93 -14.78 1.60
N GLN A 159 -41.02 -15.35 1.16
CA GLN A 159 -41.91 -16.18 1.94
C GLN A 159 -41.26 -17.54 2.24
N CYS A 160 -41.13 -17.91 3.52
CA CYS A 160 -40.53 -19.19 3.91
C CYS A 160 -41.41 -20.38 3.50
N GLN A 161 -41.08 -21.00 2.36
CA GLN A 161 -41.81 -22.16 1.84
C GLN A 161 -41.88 -23.36 2.80
N PRO A 162 -40.81 -23.72 3.54
CA PRO A 162 -40.82 -24.88 4.42
C PRO A 162 -41.80 -24.83 5.60
N CYS A 163 -42.31 -23.64 5.96
CA CYS A 163 -43.35 -23.49 6.98
C CYS A 163 -44.64 -22.89 6.44
N SER A 164 -44.79 -22.81 5.10
CA SER A 164 -45.90 -22.13 4.44
C SER A 164 -46.17 -20.76 5.05
N HIS A 165 -45.08 -20.00 5.30
CA HIS A 165 -45.10 -18.61 5.79
C HIS A 165 -45.66 -18.42 7.21
N SER A 166 -46.05 -19.51 7.87
CA SER A 166 -46.63 -19.46 9.22
C SER A 166 -45.59 -19.22 10.34
N GLY A 167 -44.31 -19.40 10.03
CA GLY A 167 -43.23 -19.42 11.01
C GLY A 167 -43.19 -20.70 11.87
N LYS A 168 -44.16 -21.59 11.71
CA LYS A 168 -44.32 -22.80 12.52
C LYS A 168 -44.31 -24.05 11.64
N VAL A 169 -43.80 -25.14 12.18
CA VAL A 169 -43.86 -26.46 11.54
C VAL A 169 -44.41 -27.48 12.53
N ALA A 170 -45.17 -28.44 12.01
CA ALA A 170 -45.71 -29.52 12.83
C ALA A 170 -44.58 -30.20 13.60
N CYS A 171 -44.78 -30.39 14.92
CA CYS A 171 -43.76 -30.98 15.76
C CYS A 171 -43.46 -32.41 15.26
N PRO A 172 -42.20 -32.73 14.91
CA PRO A 172 -41.86 -34.04 14.35
C PRO A 172 -42.05 -35.19 15.35
N ARG A 173 -42.10 -34.90 16.66
CA ARG A 173 -42.28 -35.90 17.72
C ARG A 173 -43.74 -36.30 17.94
N CYS A 174 -44.70 -35.42 17.67
CA CYS A 174 -46.13 -35.71 17.85
C CYS A 174 -46.95 -35.53 16.57
N HIS A 175 -46.30 -35.20 15.45
CA HIS A 175 -46.91 -34.96 14.15
C HIS A 175 -48.08 -33.95 14.23
N GLY A 176 -47.88 -32.83 14.93
CA GLY A 176 -48.92 -31.80 15.08
C GLY A 176 -49.94 -32.05 16.21
N LYS A 177 -49.96 -33.23 16.84
CA LYS A 177 -51.03 -33.60 17.78
C LYS A 177 -50.94 -32.95 19.16
N GLY A 178 -49.79 -32.36 19.52
CA GLY A 178 -49.53 -31.83 20.86
C GLY A 178 -49.38 -32.89 21.96
N VAL A 179 -49.74 -34.14 21.67
CA VAL A 179 -49.67 -35.29 22.57
C VAL A 179 -48.89 -36.44 21.93
N SER A 180 -48.16 -37.18 22.75
CA SER A 180 -47.47 -38.40 22.35
C SER A 180 -48.01 -39.59 23.13
N VAL A 181 -47.93 -40.79 22.53
CA VAL A 181 -48.29 -42.04 23.23
C VAL A 181 -47.47 -42.13 24.52
N CYS A 182 -48.12 -42.48 25.63
CA CYS A 182 -47.45 -42.62 26.91
C CYS A 182 -46.34 -43.68 26.79
N PRO A 183 -45.06 -43.35 27.04
CA PRO A 183 -43.96 -44.30 26.91
C PRO A 183 -44.05 -45.45 27.93
N SER A 184 -44.63 -45.18 29.10
CA SER A 184 -44.74 -46.16 30.19
C SER A 184 -45.81 -47.23 29.95
N CYS A 185 -46.97 -46.87 29.39
CA CYS A 185 -48.05 -47.84 29.12
C CYS A 185 -48.30 -48.09 27.63
N ARG A 186 -47.53 -47.46 26.74
CA ARG A 186 -47.64 -47.58 25.27
C ARG A 186 -49.08 -47.38 24.74
N GLY A 187 -49.85 -46.50 25.39
CA GLY A 187 -51.24 -46.23 25.01
C GLY A 187 -52.29 -47.13 25.66
N VAL A 188 -51.88 -48.18 26.38
CA VAL A 188 -52.78 -49.18 26.99
C VAL A 188 -53.53 -48.63 28.22
N ARG A 189 -53.16 -47.45 28.73
CA ARG A 189 -53.75 -46.75 29.90
C ARG A 189 -53.57 -47.47 31.24
N GLN A 190 -53.24 -48.76 31.21
CA GLN A 190 -52.99 -49.61 32.36
C GLN A 190 -51.57 -50.17 32.30
N MET A 191 -51.00 -50.46 33.46
CA MET A 191 -49.71 -51.14 33.61
C MET A 191 -49.91 -52.39 34.47
N PRO A 192 -49.10 -53.44 34.30
CA PRO A 192 -49.13 -54.59 35.20
C PRO A 192 -48.94 -54.10 36.64
N CYS A 193 -49.76 -54.63 37.55
CA CYS A 193 -49.67 -54.27 38.96
C CYS A 193 -48.28 -54.63 39.46
N THR A 194 -47.50 -53.59 39.76
CA THR A 194 -46.10 -53.68 40.18
C THR A 194 -45.93 -54.52 41.46
N ARG A 195 -47.00 -54.59 42.23
CA ARG A 195 -47.07 -55.18 43.55
C ARG A 195 -47.37 -56.69 43.45
N CYS A 196 -48.20 -57.14 42.49
CA CYS A 196 -48.45 -58.58 42.23
C CYS A 196 -47.84 -59.09 40.91
N ALA A 197 -46.96 -58.30 40.28
CA ALA A 197 -46.35 -58.56 38.97
C ALA A 197 -47.36 -58.95 37.86
N GLY A 198 -48.60 -58.47 37.93
CA GLY A 198 -49.62 -58.75 36.92
C GLY A 198 -50.56 -59.92 37.23
N SER A 199 -50.30 -60.73 38.26
CA SER A 199 -51.08 -61.96 38.54
C SER A 199 -52.47 -61.72 39.13
N GLY A 200 -52.74 -60.51 39.62
CA GLY A 200 -53.96 -60.19 40.37
C GLY A 200 -53.98 -60.73 41.80
N ARG A 201 -53.05 -61.63 42.18
CA ARG A 201 -53.01 -62.26 43.50
C ARG A 201 -51.60 -62.24 44.08
N ARG A 202 -51.48 -62.32 45.40
CA ARG A 202 -50.18 -62.40 46.06
C ARG A 202 -50.09 -63.57 46.99
N GLN A 203 -48.90 -64.15 47.04
CA GLN A 203 -48.52 -65.01 48.13
C GLN A 203 -48.40 -64.17 49.40
N THR A 204 -49.27 -64.42 50.37
CA THR A 204 -49.09 -63.96 51.75
C THR A 204 -48.84 -65.19 52.63
N PRO A 205 -48.40 -65.02 53.89
CA PRO A 205 -48.25 -66.13 54.83
C PRO A 205 -49.55 -66.93 55.06
N GLN A 206 -50.70 -66.31 54.75
CA GLN A 206 -52.05 -66.89 54.86
C GLN A 206 -52.55 -67.47 53.52
N GLY A 207 -51.66 -67.67 52.54
CA GLY A 207 -51.97 -68.22 51.23
C GLY A 207 -52.14 -67.16 50.13
N LEU A 208 -52.73 -67.57 49.02
CA LEU A 208 -52.86 -66.73 47.82
C LEU A 208 -54.04 -65.74 47.95
N GLN A 209 -53.77 -64.50 48.34
CA GLN A 209 -54.79 -63.47 48.60
C GLN A 209 -54.98 -62.53 47.40
N PRO A 210 -56.20 -61.96 47.20
CA PRO A 210 -56.43 -60.96 46.16
C PRO A 210 -55.55 -59.74 46.40
N CYS A 211 -54.91 -59.24 45.33
CA CYS A 211 -54.03 -58.09 45.43
C CYS A 211 -54.86 -56.83 45.75
N ASP A 212 -54.62 -56.24 46.91
CA ASP A 212 -55.25 -55.00 47.40
C ASP A 212 -55.13 -53.81 46.43
N LEU A 213 -53.96 -53.62 45.83
CA LEU A 213 -53.68 -52.48 44.94
C LEU A 213 -54.45 -52.54 43.60
N CYS A 214 -54.59 -53.73 43.00
CA CYS A 214 -55.28 -53.90 41.72
C CYS A 214 -56.65 -54.57 41.85
N ARG A 215 -57.07 -54.90 43.08
CA ARG A 215 -58.32 -55.62 43.39
C ARG A 215 -58.57 -56.81 42.47
N SER A 216 -57.60 -57.72 42.41
CA SER A 216 -57.64 -58.94 41.57
C SER A 216 -57.54 -58.74 40.05
N SER A 217 -57.56 -57.52 39.51
CA SER A 217 -57.50 -57.30 38.05
C SER A 217 -56.13 -57.53 37.40
N GLY A 218 -55.06 -57.63 38.20
CA GLY A 218 -53.67 -57.72 37.74
C GLY A 218 -53.13 -56.44 37.11
N LYS A 219 -53.95 -55.41 36.90
CA LYS A 219 -53.56 -54.16 36.23
C LYS A 219 -53.88 -52.96 37.10
N VAL A 220 -53.06 -51.93 37.03
CA VAL A 220 -53.28 -50.64 37.71
C VAL A 220 -53.32 -49.52 36.69
N PRO A 221 -54.08 -48.43 36.93
CA PRO A 221 -54.05 -47.26 36.06
C PRO A 221 -52.62 -46.75 35.93
N CYS A 222 -52.21 -46.37 34.72
CA CYS A 222 -50.87 -45.85 34.49
C CYS A 222 -50.71 -44.49 35.19
N THR A 223 -49.86 -44.44 36.22
CA THR A 223 -49.61 -43.23 37.01
C THR A 223 -48.91 -42.14 36.20
N PHE A 224 -48.03 -42.51 35.27
CA PHE A 224 -47.28 -41.55 34.42
C PHE A 224 -48.18 -40.69 33.51
N CYS A 225 -49.31 -41.23 33.05
CA CYS A 225 -50.27 -40.51 32.21
C CYS A 225 -51.66 -40.34 32.84
N GLY A 226 -51.81 -40.66 34.13
CA GLY A 226 -53.11 -40.62 34.81
C GLY A 226 -54.20 -41.45 34.11
N ALA A 227 -53.85 -42.62 33.58
CA ALA A 227 -54.72 -43.48 32.75
C ALA A 227 -55.25 -42.86 31.44
N GLN A 228 -54.72 -41.74 30.96
CA GLN A 228 -55.12 -41.13 29.68
C GLN A 228 -54.54 -41.87 28.46
N GLY A 229 -53.42 -42.58 28.64
CA GLY A 229 -52.70 -43.32 27.58
C GLY A 229 -51.84 -42.43 26.67
N GLN A 230 -51.91 -41.12 26.85
CA GLN A 230 -51.13 -40.12 26.14
C GLN A 230 -50.54 -39.13 27.15
N VAL A 231 -49.43 -38.49 26.77
CA VAL A 231 -48.80 -37.45 27.56
C VAL A 231 -48.54 -36.22 26.70
N LYS A 232 -48.51 -35.04 27.34
CA LYS A 232 -48.13 -33.79 26.68
C LYS A 232 -46.77 -33.95 25.98
N CYS A 233 -46.70 -33.61 24.70
CA CYS A 233 -45.46 -33.71 23.95
C CYS A 233 -44.45 -32.70 24.49
N ARG A 234 -43.35 -33.18 25.06
CA ARG A 234 -42.29 -32.30 25.60
C ARG A 234 -41.58 -31.49 24.51
N GLY A 235 -41.52 -32.01 23.28
CA GLY A 235 -40.81 -31.36 22.17
C GLY A 235 -41.45 -30.06 21.68
N CYS A 236 -42.75 -29.89 21.89
CA CYS A 236 -43.50 -28.69 21.53
C CYS A 236 -44.27 -28.10 22.72
N ALA A 237 -43.99 -28.54 23.95
CA ALA A 237 -44.76 -28.14 25.14
C ALA A 237 -46.29 -28.25 24.96
N ALA A 238 -46.74 -29.30 24.26
CA ALA A 238 -48.14 -29.55 23.88
C ALA A 238 -48.81 -28.55 22.91
N SER A 239 -48.08 -27.62 22.28
CA SER A 239 -48.65 -26.72 21.25
C SER A 239 -49.02 -27.42 19.95
N GLY A 240 -48.43 -28.58 19.65
CA GLY A 240 -48.53 -29.25 18.35
C GLY A 240 -47.46 -28.79 17.35
N ASP A 241 -46.97 -27.56 17.47
CA ASP A 241 -46.06 -26.93 16.52
C ASP A 241 -44.77 -26.43 17.17
N ILE A 242 -43.69 -26.38 16.39
CA ILE A 242 -42.40 -25.79 16.79
C ILE A 242 -42.02 -24.65 15.83
N ALA A 243 -41.17 -23.73 16.30
CA ALA A 243 -40.64 -22.67 15.46
C ALA A 243 -39.85 -23.27 14.28
N CYS A 244 -40.15 -22.79 13.07
CA CYS A 244 -39.41 -23.17 11.88
C CYS A 244 -37.96 -22.69 12.00
N GLN A 245 -37.02 -23.63 11.91
CA GLN A 245 -35.59 -23.33 12.06
C GLN A 245 -35.05 -22.46 10.91
N LYS A 246 -35.55 -22.68 9.68
CA LYS A 246 -35.07 -21.94 8.50
C LYS A 246 -35.35 -20.44 8.56
N CYS A 247 -36.50 -20.03 9.09
CA CYS A 247 -36.86 -18.62 9.26
C CYS A 247 -36.85 -18.16 10.73
N ALA A 248 -36.27 -18.94 11.64
CA ALA A 248 -36.27 -18.69 13.08
C ALA A 248 -37.65 -18.30 13.66
N GLY A 249 -38.72 -18.96 13.22
CA GLY A 249 -40.07 -18.69 13.73
C GLY A 249 -40.82 -17.51 13.09
N THR A 250 -40.18 -16.75 12.19
CA THR A 250 -40.77 -15.50 11.65
C THR A 250 -41.71 -15.68 10.46
N GLY A 251 -41.56 -16.78 9.71
CA GLY A 251 -42.31 -17.04 8.46
C GLY A 251 -41.70 -16.39 7.21
N TRP A 252 -40.66 -15.58 7.36
CA TRP A 252 -40.07 -14.77 6.30
C TRP A 252 -38.55 -14.88 6.28
N LEU A 253 -37.98 -14.66 5.10
CA LEU A 253 -36.55 -14.52 4.86
C LEU A 253 -36.32 -13.20 4.14
N SER A 254 -35.21 -12.52 4.42
CA SER A 254 -34.83 -11.26 3.78
C SER A 254 -33.53 -11.44 3.02
N HIS A 255 -33.53 -11.16 1.73
CA HIS A 255 -32.34 -11.08 0.90
C HIS A 255 -31.86 -9.63 0.87
N LEU A 256 -30.71 -9.36 1.48
CA LEU A 256 -30.12 -8.02 1.57
C LEU A 256 -28.96 -7.88 0.61
N ALA A 257 -28.98 -6.84 -0.21
CA ALA A 257 -27.83 -6.42 -1.02
C ALA A 257 -27.35 -5.05 -0.59
N HIS A 258 -26.07 -4.98 -0.21
CA HIS A 258 -25.35 -3.73 -0.07
C HIS A 258 -24.70 -3.40 -1.41
N ILE A 259 -25.25 -2.44 -2.13
CA ILE A 259 -24.79 -2.01 -3.46
C ILE A 259 -23.80 -0.89 -3.31
N LYS A 260 -22.61 -1.06 -3.88
CA LYS A 260 -21.56 -0.06 -4.00
C LYS A 260 -21.34 0.23 -5.47
N LEU A 261 -21.28 1.50 -5.84
CA LEU A 261 -20.88 1.88 -7.19
C LEU A 261 -19.36 2.03 -7.25
N GLU A 262 -18.73 1.32 -8.18
CA GLU A 262 -17.33 1.48 -8.55
C GLU A 262 -17.22 2.18 -9.90
N GLY A 263 -16.29 3.13 -10.01
CA GLY A 263 -15.91 3.76 -11.26
C GLY A 263 -14.60 3.20 -11.75
N GLN A 264 -14.58 2.62 -12.94
CA GLN A 264 -13.35 2.29 -13.65
C GLN A 264 -12.94 3.48 -14.51
N ILE A 265 -11.78 4.04 -14.23
CA ILE A 265 -11.30 5.28 -14.85
C ILE A 265 -10.42 4.96 -16.06
N HIS A 266 -10.77 5.54 -17.21
CA HIS A 266 -9.96 5.53 -18.42
C HIS A 266 -9.63 6.96 -18.84
N PHE A 267 -8.36 7.21 -19.17
CA PHE A 267 -7.86 8.53 -19.52
C PHE A 267 -7.35 8.54 -20.97
N ASP A 268 -7.76 9.55 -21.73
CA ASP A 268 -7.25 9.84 -23.08
C ASP A 268 -7.14 11.35 -23.29
N PHE A 269 -6.37 11.78 -24.28
CA PHE A 269 -6.19 13.18 -24.61
C PHE A 269 -5.87 13.40 -26.09
N ASP A 270 -6.15 14.61 -26.55
CA ASP A 270 -5.87 15.03 -27.91
C ASP A 270 -4.36 15.23 -28.11
N ARG A 271 -3.81 14.56 -29.13
CA ARG A 271 -2.39 14.57 -29.48
C ARG A 271 -2.08 15.54 -30.63
N ILE A 272 -3.12 16.10 -31.25
CA ILE A 272 -2.98 16.97 -32.42
C ILE A 272 -2.22 18.25 -32.01
N ASN A 273 -1.24 18.64 -32.82
CA ASN A 273 -0.40 19.83 -32.61
C ASN A 273 0.41 19.84 -31.29
N LEU A 274 0.60 18.68 -30.65
CA LEU A 274 1.48 18.53 -29.50
C LEU A 274 2.85 17.96 -29.92
N PRO A 275 3.95 18.47 -29.35
CA PRO A 275 5.27 17.86 -29.56
C PRO A 275 5.30 16.42 -29.05
N ASP A 276 5.89 15.50 -29.83
CA ASP A 276 5.99 14.07 -29.48
C ASP A 276 6.52 13.82 -28.07
N ARG A 277 7.49 14.65 -27.67
CA ARG A 277 8.10 14.54 -26.35
C ARG A 277 7.14 14.94 -25.22
N LEU A 278 6.29 15.94 -25.45
CA LEU A 278 5.24 16.33 -24.51
C LEU A 278 4.18 15.21 -24.42
N VAL A 279 3.77 14.65 -25.55
CA VAL A 279 2.85 13.49 -25.61
C VAL A 279 3.38 12.34 -24.76
N ALA A 280 4.64 11.93 -24.98
CA ALA A 280 5.26 10.85 -24.22
C ALA A 280 5.32 11.13 -22.70
N LEU A 281 5.54 12.39 -22.29
CA LEU A 281 5.57 12.78 -20.88
C LEU A 281 4.18 12.73 -20.23
N VAL A 282 3.13 13.12 -20.96
CA VAL A 282 1.74 13.04 -20.48
C VAL A 282 1.29 11.58 -20.39
N GLU A 283 1.66 10.72 -21.35
CA GLU A 283 1.33 9.29 -21.34
C GLU A 283 2.04 8.52 -20.21
N ASP A 284 3.31 8.81 -19.93
CA ASP A 284 4.08 8.16 -18.86
C ASP A 284 3.70 8.71 -17.47
N ARG A 285 3.45 10.03 -17.34
CA ARG A 285 3.40 10.73 -16.04
C ARG A 285 2.28 11.75 -15.87
N GLY A 286 1.19 11.67 -16.65
CA GLY A 286 0.09 12.63 -16.60
C GLY A 286 -0.45 12.90 -15.17
N SER A 287 -0.66 11.85 -14.38
CA SER A 287 -1.10 11.95 -12.98
C SER A 287 -0.14 12.77 -12.10
N PHE A 288 1.17 12.54 -12.27
CA PHE A 288 2.22 13.26 -11.54
C PHE A 288 2.28 14.72 -11.98
N LEU A 289 2.16 15.00 -13.27
CA LEU A 289 2.24 16.35 -13.80
C LEU A 289 1.06 17.21 -13.34
N VAL A 290 -0.17 16.68 -13.32
CA VAL A 290 -1.33 17.40 -12.77
C VAL A 290 -1.19 17.60 -11.27
N SER A 291 -0.83 16.56 -10.53
CA SER A 291 -0.72 16.64 -9.05
C SER A 291 0.39 17.57 -8.55
N LYS A 292 1.42 17.81 -9.37
CA LYS A 292 2.47 18.81 -9.09
C LYS A 292 2.16 20.20 -9.62
N GLY A 293 1.06 20.38 -10.34
CA GLY A 293 0.71 21.63 -10.98
C GLY A 293 1.65 21.99 -12.12
N ASP A 294 2.27 21.00 -12.76
CA ASP A 294 2.96 21.16 -14.04
C ASP A 294 1.93 21.31 -15.17
N LEU A 295 0.84 20.54 -15.11
CA LEU A 295 -0.34 20.65 -15.98
C LEU A 295 -1.50 21.30 -15.24
N GLU A 296 -2.13 22.30 -15.85
CA GLU A 296 -3.37 22.88 -15.35
C GLU A 296 -4.55 22.31 -16.13
N ALA A 297 -5.37 21.50 -15.47
CA ALA A 297 -6.58 20.90 -16.04
C ALA A 297 -7.83 21.58 -15.46
N THR A 298 -8.65 22.16 -16.32
CA THR A 298 -9.92 22.82 -15.99
C THR A 298 -11.07 22.01 -16.58
N LEU A 299 -12.14 21.78 -15.82
CA LEU A 299 -13.31 21.05 -16.32
C LEU A 299 -14.05 21.92 -17.34
N ARG A 300 -14.34 21.35 -18.51
CA ARG A 300 -15.29 21.95 -19.46
C ARG A 300 -16.69 21.82 -18.90
N PRO A 301 -17.47 22.92 -18.83
CA PRO A 301 -18.88 22.84 -18.48
C PRO A 301 -19.60 21.97 -19.51
N GLN A 302 -20.14 20.84 -19.07
CA GLN A 302 -21.02 20.04 -19.91
C GLN A 302 -22.44 20.58 -19.70
N PRO A 303 -23.15 21.00 -20.76
CA PRO A 303 -24.57 21.30 -20.61
C PRO A 303 -25.27 20.03 -20.14
N LEU A 304 -26.04 20.13 -19.04
CA LEU A 304 -26.99 19.09 -18.67
C LEU A 304 -27.89 18.85 -19.89
N GLN A 305 -27.88 17.62 -20.41
CA GLN A 305 -28.55 17.21 -21.64
C GLN A 305 -29.92 17.90 -21.77
N ALA A 306 -30.07 18.78 -22.77
CA ALA A 306 -31.38 19.24 -23.18
C ALA A 306 -32.16 18.03 -23.74
N PRO A 307 -33.49 17.96 -23.53
CA PRO A 307 -34.29 16.86 -24.04
C PRO A 307 -34.08 16.71 -25.55
N VAL A 308 -33.86 15.47 -25.97
CA VAL A 308 -33.67 15.09 -27.37
C VAL A 308 -34.93 15.48 -28.15
N ASN A 309 -34.87 16.61 -28.85
CA ASN A 309 -35.81 16.88 -29.94
C ASN A 309 -35.18 16.35 -31.23
N GLU A 310 -35.79 15.31 -31.79
CA GLU A 310 -35.50 14.84 -33.14
C GLU A 310 -35.88 15.95 -34.13
N GLY A 311 -34.87 16.51 -34.81
CA GLY A 311 -35.07 17.59 -35.77
C GLY A 311 -33.79 18.00 -36.48
N ILE A 312 -33.45 17.23 -37.52
CA ILE A 312 -32.80 17.63 -38.78
C ILE A 312 -31.62 18.64 -38.70
N GLY A 313 -30.41 18.12 -38.93
CA GLY A 313 -29.45 18.74 -39.85
C GLY A 313 -28.48 19.79 -39.31
N SER A 314 -27.40 19.35 -38.66
CA SER A 314 -26.08 20.00 -38.79
C SER A 314 -24.97 19.02 -38.40
N GLN A 315 -24.22 18.53 -39.39
CA GLN A 315 -22.96 17.83 -39.19
C GLN A 315 -21.88 18.87 -38.84
N LEU A 316 -21.35 18.81 -37.61
CA LEU A 316 -19.94 19.02 -37.24
C LEU A 316 -19.82 19.02 -35.70
N VAL A 317 -18.75 18.37 -35.21
CA VAL A 317 -18.42 18.06 -33.81
C VAL A 317 -19.16 16.84 -33.24
N SER A 318 -18.57 15.67 -33.44
CA SER A 318 -18.88 14.46 -32.68
C SER A 318 -18.49 14.66 -31.22
N SER A 319 -19.40 15.21 -30.41
CA SER A 319 -19.49 14.80 -29.02
C SER A 319 -19.70 13.29 -29.03
N GLY A 320 -18.72 12.53 -28.53
CA GLY A 320 -18.90 11.09 -28.38
C GLY A 320 -20.15 10.87 -27.53
N LYS A 321 -21.18 10.21 -28.07
CA LYS A 321 -22.36 9.84 -27.28
C LYS A 321 -21.87 9.09 -26.04
N GLU A 322 -22.17 9.61 -24.85
CA GLU A 322 -21.89 8.89 -23.60
C GLU A 322 -22.57 7.52 -23.66
N ALA A 323 -21.82 6.44 -23.45
CA ALA A 323 -22.42 5.12 -23.30
C ALA A 323 -23.31 5.08 -22.05
N ASP A 324 -24.27 4.15 -22.01
CA ASP A 324 -25.27 4.09 -20.93
C ASP A 324 -24.70 3.84 -19.53
N ASP A 325 -23.48 3.32 -19.46
CA ASP A 325 -22.75 2.99 -18.23
C ASP A 325 -21.58 3.95 -17.94
N GLN A 326 -21.46 5.08 -18.65
CA GLN A 326 -20.30 5.95 -18.56
C GLN A 326 -20.65 7.40 -18.23
N ILE A 327 -19.79 8.03 -17.43
CA ILE A 327 -19.74 9.48 -17.23
C ILE A 327 -18.46 9.98 -17.90
N LEU A 328 -18.58 10.91 -18.84
CA LEU A 328 -17.44 11.56 -19.48
C LEU A 328 -17.13 12.85 -18.74
N LEU A 329 -15.87 13.07 -18.40
CA LEU A 329 -15.35 14.37 -17.97
C LEU A 329 -14.43 14.90 -19.05
N GLU A 330 -14.73 16.09 -19.56
CA GLU A 330 -13.87 16.78 -20.51
C GLU A 330 -13.08 17.88 -19.81
N TYR A 331 -11.79 17.94 -20.10
CA TYR A 331 -10.86 18.91 -19.54
C TYR A 331 -10.24 19.76 -20.64
N ASP A 332 -10.12 21.05 -20.38
CA ASP A 332 -9.17 21.93 -21.06
C ASP A 332 -7.87 21.94 -20.27
N VAL A 333 -6.80 21.46 -20.91
CA VAL A 333 -5.48 21.34 -20.31
C VAL A 333 -4.55 22.37 -20.91
N THR A 334 -3.83 23.08 -20.04
CA THR A 334 -2.76 24.00 -20.46
C THR A 334 -1.41 23.54 -19.92
N CYS A 335 -0.39 23.56 -20.78
CA CYS A 335 0.98 23.19 -20.44
C CYS A 335 1.98 24.09 -21.17
N PRO A 336 2.72 24.95 -20.45
CA PRO A 336 3.91 25.59 -21.00
C PRO A 336 4.96 24.55 -21.34
N TYR A 337 5.43 24.55 -22.58
CA TYR A 337 6.49 23.65 -23.03
C TYR A 337 7.34 24.32 -24.11
N GLY A 338 8.65 24.06 -24.09
CA GLY A 338 9.55 24.51 -25.15
C GLY A 338 11.01 24.59 -24.74
N SER A 339 11.85 25.01 -25.67
CA SER A 339 13.28 25.17 -25.46
C SER A 339 13.59 26.46 -24.70
N ILE A 340 14.57 26.38 -23.81
CA ILE A 340 15.10 27.52 -23.05
C ILE A 340 16.61 27.38 -22.93
N GLU A 341 17.32 28.48 -23.17
CA GLU A 341 18.76 28.57 -22.98
C GLU A 341 19.08 29.41 -21.73
N PHE A 342 20.10 28.99 -20.98
CA PHE A 342 20.65 29.76 -19.87
C PHE A 342 22.09 30.13 -20.20
N ASP A 343 22.47 31.38 -19.95
CA ASP A 343 23.87 31.80 -19.96
C ASP A 343 24.41 31.76 -18.53
N VAL A 344 25.47 30.98 -18.33
CA VAL A 344 26.18 30.87 -17.07
C VAL A 344 27.64 31.24 -17.31
N ALA A 345 28.00 32.48 -16.99
CA ALA A 345 29.36 32.99 -17.14
C ALA A 345 29.94 32.79 -18.57
N GLY A 346 29.13 33.03 -19.60
CA GLY A 346 29.49 32.90 -21.01
C GLY A 346 29.32 31.48 -21.58
N ARG A 347 28.85 30.51 -20.77
CA ARG A 347 28.50 29.16 -21.23
C ARG A 347 27.00 29.03 -21.41
N LYS A 348 26.60 28.74 -22.64
CA LYS A 348 25.22 28.48 -23.04
C LYS A 348 24.80 27.06 -22.64
N ILE A 349 23.76 26.95 -21.82
CA ILE A 349 23.20 25.68 -21.31
C ILE A 349 21.76 25.54 -21.83
N PRO A 350 21.52 24.70 -22.85
CA PRO A 350 20.18 24.44 -23.35
C PRO A 350 19.41 23.50 -22.42
N ALA A 351 18.10 23.69 -22.31
CA ALA A 351 17.18 22.80 -21.60
C ALA A 351 15.78 22.87 -22.20
N LEU A 352 14.93 21.90 -21.84
CA LEU A 352 13.50 21.96 -22.10
C LEU A 352 12.76 22.37 -20.84
N LEU A 353 11.87 23.35 -20.96
CA LEU A 353 10.97 23.76 -19.90
C LEU A 353 9.67 22.95 -20.00
N LEU A 354 9.23 22.36 -18.89
CA LEU A 354 7.94 21.70 -18.77
C LEU A 354 7.12 22.31 -17.63
N GLY A 355 5.89 22.69 -17.97
CA GLY A 355 4.80 22.97 -17.05
C GLY A 355 4.94 24.28 -16.27
N TRP A 356 3.88 24.63 -15.53
CA TRP A 356 3.80 25.88 -14.76
C TRP A 356 4.77 25.95 -13.56
N GLN A 357 5.39 24.83 -13.17
CA GLN A 357 6.47 24.81 -12.16
C GLN A 357 7.86 25.03 -12.76
N ALA A 358 7.96 25.33 -14.06
CA ALA A 358 9.22 25.56 -14.78
C ALA A 358 10.23 24.42 -14.57
N ARG A 359 9.79 23.18 -14.75
CA ARG A 359 10.67 22.01 -14.60
C ARG A 359 11.63 21.95 -15.77
N LEU A 360 12.92 21.87 -15.47
CA LEU A 360 13.96 21.69 -16.48
C LEU A 360 14.12 20.19 -16.78
N ILE A 361 14.02 19.83 -18.05
CA ILE A 361 14.15 18.47 -18.58
C ILE A 361 15.23 18.50 -19.68
N GLU A 362 15.94 17.39 -19.87
CA GLU A 362 16.97 17.24 -20.91
C GLU A 362 18.10 18.27 -20.85
N ALA A 363 18.26 18.95 -19.72
CA ALA A 363 19.43 19.77 -19.47
C ALA A 363 20.69 18.87 -19.46
N PRO A 364 21.79 19.29 -20.11
CA PRO A 364 23.04 18.56 -20.08
C PRO A 364 23.60 18.47 -18.65
N ALA A 365 24.60 17.61 -18.44
CA ALA A 365 25.21 17.38 -17.14
C ALA A 365 26.19 18.51 -16.72
N PHE A 366 25.76 19.76 -16.79
CA PHE A 366 26.61 20.94 -16.60
C PHE A 366 27.24 21.04 -15.20
N LEU A 367 26.59 20.51 -14.15
CA LEU A 367 27.15 20.57 -12.79
C LEU A 367 28.38 19.66 -12.63
N GLU A 368 28.57 18.66 -13.49
CA GLU A 368 29.75 17.79 -13.45
C GLU A 368 31.02 18.61 -13.75
N ASP A 369 30.95 19.55 -14.68
CA ASP A 369 32.07 20.45 -15.00
C ASP A 369 32.38 21.40 -13.84
N TYR A 370 31.36 22.04 -13.28
CA TYR A 370 31.53 22.98 -12.17
C TYR A 370 31.97 22.32 -10.86
N THR A 371 31.63 21.04 -10.66
CA THR A 371 31.92 20.31 -9.43
C THR A 371 32.98 19.23 -9.59
N LYS A 372 33.72 19.24 -10.71
CA LYS A 372 34.74 18.24 -11.08
C LYS A 372 35.80 18.05 -10.00
N THR A 373 36.31 19.14 -9.44
CA THR A 373 37.32 19.08 -8.37
C THR A 373 36.79 18.41 -7.10
N GLY A 374 35.48 18.57 -6.81
CA GLY A 374 34.79 17.86 -5.74
C GLY A 374 34.63 16.36 -6.03
N MET A 375 34.29 16.00 -7.27
CA MET A 375 34.19 14.59 -7.71
C MET A 375 35.54 13.88 -7.61
N GLU A 376 36.61 14.53 -8.07
CA GLU A 376 37.98 14.00 -7.97
C GLU A 376 38.41 13.82 -6.52
N ALA A 377 38.08 14.77 -5.64
CA ALA A 377 38.34 14.67 -4.21
C ALA A 377 37.59 13.48 -3.57
N LEU A 378 36.31 13.27 -3.90
CA LEU A 378 35.55 12.09 -3.43
C LEU A 378 36.15 10.78 -3.93
N LYS A 379 36.56 10.73 -5.20
CA LYS A 379 37.19 9.54 -5.80
C LYS A 379 38.52 9.23 -5.12
N ALA A 380 39.35 10.24 -4.85
CA ALA A 380 40.60 10.09 -4.12
C ALA A 380 40.36 9.61 -2.68
N ALA A 381 39.38 10.21 -1.98
CA ALA A 381 38.99 9.81 -0.63
C ALA A 381 38.52 8.34 -0.57
N ALA A 382 37.75 7.90 -1.55
CA ALA A 382 37.27 6.52 -1.65
C ALA A 382 38.39 5.49 -1.86
N SER A 383 39.48 5.91 -2.51
CA SER A 383 40.68 5.08 -2.72
C SER A 383 41.66 5.10 -1.55
N CYS A 384 41.36 5.83 -0.46
CA CYS A 384 42.25 6.05 0.68
C CYS A 384 43.64 6.60 0.30
N ARG A 385 43.71 7.43 -0.76
CA ARG A 385 44.94 8.10 -1.18
C ARG A 385 44.98 9.49 -0.55
N GLY A 386 45.93 9.74 0.36
CA GLY A 386 46.06 11.01 1.08
C GLY A 386 45.16 11.14 2.30
N ASP A 387 45.03 12.36 2.84
CA ASP A 387 44.15 12.64 3.98
C ASP A 387 42.67 12.63 3.55
N VAL A 388 41.98 11.54 3.90
CA VAL A 388 40.57 11.31 3.58
C VAL A 388 39.67 12.43 4.15
N VAL A 389 40.01 12.98 5.32
CA VAL A 389 39.19 14.03 5.96
C VAL A 389 39.27 15.32 5.16
N ASP A 390 40.46 15.74 4.76
CA ASP A 390 40.66 16.94 3.95
C ASP A 390 40.03 16.80 2.56
N LEU A 391 40.13 15.63 1.95
CA LEU A 391 39.48 15.36 0.67
C LEU A 391 37.95 15.43 0.78
N LEU A 392 37.36 14.91 1.86
CA LEU A 392 35.93 15.06 2.13
C LEU A 392 35.54 16.52 2.38
N LYS A 393 36.37 17.30 3.08
CA LYS A 393 36.17 18.74 3.28
C LYS A 393 36.24 19.54 1.96
N ARG A 394 37.12 19.15 1.04
CA ARG A 394 37.19 19.75 -0.31
C ARG A 394 35.94 19.42 -1.12
N ALA A 395 35.50 18.17 -1.10
CA ALA A 395 34.28 17.74 -1.77
C ALA A 395 33.03 18.46 -1.23
N SER A 396 32.93 18.63 0.10
CA SER A 396 31.78 19.27 0.74
C SER A 396 31.66 20.77 0.51
N ARG A 397 32.62 21.40 -0.17
CA ARG A 397 32.46 22.79 -0.64
C ARG A 397 31.37 22.91 -1.71
N PHE A 398 31.09 21.82 -2.41
CA PHE A 398 30.03 21.75 -3.40
C PHE A 398 28.74 21.23 -2.77
N ALA A 399 27.65 21.99 -2.89
CA ALA A 399 26.37 21.71 -2.25
C ALA A 399 25.82 20.31 -2.60
N ILE A 400 25.97 19.87 -3.85
CA ILE A 400 25.52 18.53 -4.27
C ILE A 400 26.30 17.41 -3.58
N TRP A 401 27.62 17.55 -3.47
CA TRP A 401 28.46 16.54 -2.82
C TRP A 401 28.32 16.58 -1.31
N GLN A 402 28.11 17.76 -0.73
CA GLN A 402 27.75 17.89 0.68
C GLN A 402 26.42 17.19 1.00
N ASP A 403 25.39 17.35 0.15
CA ASP A 403 24.11 16.65 0.30
C ASP A 403 24.30 15.12 0.21
N VAL A 404 25.10 14.65 -0.75
CA VAL A 404 25.42 13.22 -0.90
C VAL A 404 26.11 12.68 0.35
N ILE A 405 27.15 13.37 0.84
CA ILE A 405 27.86 13.01 2.09
C ILE A 405 26.88 12.96 3.27
N SER A 406 26.06 14.00 3.41
CA SER A 406 25.07 14.11 4.49
C SER A 406 24.08 12.94 4.50
N GLN A 407 23.53 12.60 3.34
CA GLN A 407 22.54 11.53 3.19
C GLN A 407 23.13 10.12 3.38
N VAL A 408 24.38 9.91 2.94
CA VAL A 408 25.12 8.65 3.14
C VAL A 408 25.40 8.44 4.61
N VAL A 409 25.88 9.48 5.30
CA VAL A 409 26.14 9.45 6.76
C VAL A 409 24.85 9.19 7.54
N ALA A 410 23.72 9.77 7.14
CA ALA A 410 22.46 9.65 7.86
C ALA A 410 21.73 8.30 7.65
N SER A 411 21.63 7.79 6.42
CA SER A 411 20.73 6.68 6.09
C SER A 411 21.43 5.37 5.71
N GLY A 412 22.65 5.43 5.15
CA GLY A 412 23.41 4.26 4.68
C GLY A 412 22.74 3.38 3.62
N ASN A 413 21.57 3.78 3.07
CA ASN A 413 20.85 3.04 2.03
C ASN A 413 20.99 3.76 0.68
N LEU A 414 21.97 3.33 -0.12
CA LEU A 414 22.34 3.99 -1.38
C LEU A 414 21.19 4.08 -2.38
N ARG A 415 20.29 3.09 -2.43
CA ARG A 415 19.13 3.10 -3.35
C ARG A 415 18.15 4.22 -2.98
N LYS A 416 17.78 4.31 -1.71
CA LYS A 416 16.89 5.38 -1.21
C LYS A 416 17.52 6.75 -1.40
N ILE A 417 18.83 6.87 -1.10
CA ILE A 417 19.55 8.14 -1.27
C ILE A 417 19.58 8.56 -2.74
N SER A 418 19.84 7.63 -3.67
CA SER A 418 19.88 7.95 -5.11
C SER A 418 18.58 8.58 -5.60
N LEU A 419 17.42 8.06 -5.15
CA LEU A 419 16.12 8.63 -5.49
C LEU A 419 15.92 10.03 -4.90
N VAL A 420 16.33 10.24 -3.64
CA VAL A 420 16.22 11.56 -2.98
C VAL A 420 17.08 12.61 -3.67
N ILE A 421 18.32 12.26 -4.02
CA ILE A 421 19.25 13.17 -4.72
C ILE A 421 18.75 13.48 -6.13
N LEU A 422 18.33 12.47 -6.90
CA LEU A 422 17.78 12.67 -8.26
C LEU A 422 16.50 13.51 -8.26
N ASN A 423 15.66 13.40 -7.23
CA ASN A 423 14.46 14.24 -7.10
C ASN A 423 14.78 15.70 -6.73
N ARG A 424 15.90 15.94 -6.03
CA ARG A 424 16.33 17.30 -5.67
C ARG A 424 17.09 17.98 -6.80
N TYR A 425 18.01 17.26 -7.41
CA TYR A 425 18.80 17.69 -8.57
C TYR A 425 18.16 17.09 -9.83
N THR A 426 17.01 17.65 -10.23
CA THR A 426 16.23 17.15 -11.36
C THR A 426 16.92 17.34 -12.71
N ALA A 427 17.95 18.19 -12.76
CA ALA A 427 18.72 18.58 -13.93
C ALA A 427 20.18 18.86 -13.53
N GLY A 428 21.09 18.76 -14.49
CA GLY A 428 22.48 19.17 -14.34
C GLY A 428 23.49 18.09 -13.95
N VAL A 429 23.06 16.88 -13.57
CA VAL A 429 23.96 15.74 -13.31
C VAL A 429 23.39 14.45 -13.87
N SER A 430 24.24 13.61 -14.43
CA SER A 430 23.86 12.29 -14.92
C SER A 430 23.49 11.33 -13.77
N LYS A 431 22.60 10.39 -14.08
CA LYS A 431 22.17 9.36 -13.12
C LYS A 431 23.31 8.42 -12.75
N GLU A 432 24.21 8.20 -13.69
CA GLU A 432 25.40 7.38 -13.61
C GLU A 432 26.39 7.99 -12.60
N ILE A 433 26.72 9.28 -12.74
CA ILE A 433 27.64 9.97 -11.83
C ILE A 433 27.09 10.02 -10.40
N ILE A 434 25.79 10.28 -10.20
CA ILE A 434 25.20 10.24 -8.85
C ILE A 434 25.40 8.86 -8.20
N ARG A 435 25.19 7.77 -8.95
CA ARG A 435 25.42 6.41 -8.44
C ARG A 435 26.88 6.16 -8.10
N GLU A 436 27.81 6.59 -8.95
CA GLU A 436 29.24 6.45 -8.70
C GLU A 436 29.68 7.25 -7.46
N MET A 437 29.28 8.53 -7.37
CA MET A 437 29.63 9.39 -6.23
C MET A 437 29.05 8.87 -4.92
N LEU A 438 27.86 8.24 -4.94
CA LEU A 438 27.29 7.57 -3.77
C LEU A 438 28.17 6.40 -3.30
N ILE A 439 28.67 5.59 -4.23
CA ILE A 439 29.57 4.46 -3.92
C ILE A 439 30.90 4.98 -3.37
N TYR A 440 31.49 6.00 -4.00
CA TYR A 440 32.74 6.60 -3.52
C TYR A 440 32.58 7.23 -2.14
N THR A 441 31.48 7.93 -1.91
CA THR A 441 31.17 8.52 -0.60
C THR A 441 31.02 7.45 0.47
N ASP A 442 30.26 6.38 0.23
CA ASP A 442 30.12 5.28 1.20
C ASP A 442 31.46 4.60 1.52
N ARG A 443 32.33 4.40 0.51
CA ARG A 443 33.68 3.89 0.73
C ARG A 443 34.53 4.85 1.57
N ALA A 444 34.51 6.14 1.26
CA ALA A 444 35.26 7.17 1.98
C ALA A 444 34.82 7.26 3.45
N VAL A 445 33.50 7.32 3.71
CA VAL A 445 32.93 7.34 5.08
C VAL A 445 33.34 6.10 5.89
N ARG A 446 33.36 4.91 5.26
CA ARG A 446 33.88 3.69 5.91
C ARG A 446 35.38 3.75 6.16
N GLY A 447 36.14 4.35 5.25
CA GLY A 447 37.59 4.60 5.39
C GLY A 447 37.92 5.43 6.62
N VAL A 448 37.22 6.55 6.82
CA VAL A 448 37.40 7.45 7.98
C VAL A 448 37.27 6.73 9.32
N THR A 449 36.32 5.81 9.41
CA THR A 449 36.05 5.09 10.67
C THR A 449 36.86 3.82 10.83
N ARG A 450 37.67 3.41 9.84
CA ARG A 450 38.37 2.11 9.85
C ARG A 450 39.32 1.97 11.04
N GLN A 451 40.26 2.91 11.22
CA GLN A 451 41.24 2.84 12.31
C GLN A 451 40.56 2.88 13.69
N ALA A 452 39.61 3.79 13.87
CA ALA A 452 38.85 3.91 15.13
C ALA A 452 38.17 2.59 15.52
N ARG A 453 37.58 1.85 14.56
CA ARG A 453 36.97 0.54 14.83
C ARG A 453 37.96 -0.48 15.36
N TYR A 454 39.17 -0.54 14.80
CA TYR A 454 40.20 -1.48 15.24
C TYR A 454 40.75 -1.10 16.62
N VAL A 455 40.95 0.19 16.88
CA VAL A 455 41.38 0.68 18.21
C VAL A 455 40.32 0.36 19.27
N GLY A 456 39.04 0.63 19.00
CA GLY A 456 37.96 0.30 19.92
C GLY A 456 37.78 -1.21 20.12
N MET A 457 37.92 -2.00 19.05
CA MET A 457 37.91 -3.46 19.16
C MET A 457 39.03 -3.97 20.05
N ALA A 458 40.26 -3.48 19.85
CA ALA A 458 41.40 -3.85 20.69
C ALA A 458 41.15 -3.48 22.16
N GLY A 459 40.68 -2.25 22.43
CA GLY A 459 40.32 -1.83 23.79
C GLY A 459 39.20 -2.68 24.42
N GLY A 460 38.17 -3.04 23.65
CA GLY A 460 37.11 -3.93 24.09
C GLY A 460 37.61 -5.35 24.42
N LEU A 461 38.50 -5.90 23.58
CA LEU A 461 39.14 -7.19 23.82
C LEU A 461 40.10 -7.16 25.01
N SER A 462 40.80 -6.05 25.25
CA SER A 462 41.63 -5.87 26.45
C SER A 462 40.79 -5.87 27.73
N LEU A 463 39.64 -5.20 27.72
CA LEU A 463 38.72 -5.21 28.87
C LEU A 463 38.11 -6.60 29.09
N TYR A 464 37.78 -7.30 28.00
CA TYR A 464 37.35 -8.68 28.03
C TYR A 464 38.44 -9.64 28.56
N ALA A 465 39.71 -9.43 28.20
CA ALA A 465 40.83 -10.20 28.73
C ALA A 465 40.96 -9.99 30.25
N GLY A 466 40.84 -8.75 30.74
CA GLY A 466 40.81 -8.46 32.18
C GLY A 466 39.65 -9.17 32.89
N LEU A 467 38.44 -9.16 32.31
CA LEU A 467 37.29 -9.88 32.84
C LEU A 467 37.53 -11.39 32.88
N SER A 468 38.12 -11.96 31.82
CA SER A 468 38.41 -13.39 31.72
C SER A 468 39.50 -13.83 32.71
N ILE A 469 40.53 -13.01 32.90
CA ILE A 469 41.56 -13.20 33.91
C ILE A 469 40.93 -13.19 35.31
N TRP A 470 40.08 -12.20 35.60
CA TRP A 470 39.40 -12.13 36.89
C TRP A 470 38.50 -13.36 37.13
N TYR A 471 37.73 -13.76 36.10
CA TYR A 471 36.83 -14.91 36.16
C TYR A 471 37.58 -16.23 36.44
N PHE A 472 38.65 -16.52 35.68
CA PHE A 472 39.36 -17.80 35.79
C PHE A 472 40.50 -17.84 36.83
N LEU A 473 41.17 -16.72 37.10
CA LEU A 473 42.39 -16.71 37.94
C LEU A 473 42.19 -16.06 39.31
N TYR A 474 41.21 -15.17 39.50
CA TYR A 474 41.04 -14.39 40.74
C TYR A 474 39.69 -14.63 41.44
N GLY A 475 39.12 -15.83 41.29
CA GLY A 475 37.92 -16.24 42.03
C GLY A 475 36.61 -15.61 41.54
N GLY A 476 36.58 -14.97 40.37
CA GLY A 476 35.33 -14.44 39.79
C GLY A 476 34.30 -15.53 39.45
N ARG A 477 34.77 -16.74 39.12
CA ARG A 477 33.92 -17.91 38.86
C ARG A 477 33.16 -18.40 40.11
N ASP A 478 33.75 -18.25 41.29
CA ASP A 478 33.16 -18.70 42.57
C ASP A 478 31.96 -17.83 43.00
N LEU A 479 31.81 -16.65 42.40
CA LEU A 479 30.70 -15.73 42.62
C LEU A 479 29.44 -16.09 41.82
N VAL A 480 29.52 -17.07 40.90
CA VAL A 480 28.36 -17.50 40.11
C VAL A 480 27.43 -18.36 40.98
N PRO A 481 26.13 -18.03 41.11
CA PRO A 481 25.20 -18.81 41.91
C PRO A 481 25.13 -20.28 41.48
N GLN A 482 25.14 -21.19 42.44
CA GLN A 482 25.03 -22.65 42.22
C GLN A 482 23.73 -23.10 41.54
N THR A 483 22.76 -22.19 41.37
CA THR A 483 21.52 -22.44 40.64
C THR A 483 21.69 -22.44 39.12
N ILE A 484 22.82 -21.94 38.61
CA ILE A 484 23.15 -21.91 37.18
C ILE A 484 24.09 -23.09 36.86
N PRO A 485 23.79 -23.92 35.85
CA PRO A 485 24.70 -24.99 35.44
C PRO A 485 26.07 -24.42 35.05
N GLU A 486 27.16 -24.97 35.59
CA GLU A 486 28.52 -24.43 35.44
C GLU A 486 28.99 -24.22 33.99
N LEU A 487 28.44 -24.99 33.06
CA LEU A 487 28.76 -24.91 31.63
C LEU A 487 28.20 -23.62 30.98
N VAL A 488 27.11 -23.07 31.50
CA VAL A 488 26.43 -21.89 30.96
C VAL A 488 27.27 -20.61 31.06
N PRO A 489 27.81 -20.20 32.23
CA PRO A 489 28.62 -18.99 32.34
C PRO A 489 29.91 -19.10 31.50
N ASP A 490 30.54 -20.28 31.46
CA ASP A 490 31.76 -20.54 30.69
C ASP A 490 31.54 -20.41 29.17
N LEU A 491 30.41 -20.91 28.65
CA LEU A 491 30.02 -20.76 27.23
C LEU A 491 29.52 -19.35 26.90
N SER A 492 29.00 -18.61 27.88
CA SER A 492 28.53 -17.24 27.67
C SER A 492 29.68 -16.23 27.58
N LEU A 493 30.85 -16.56 28.15
CA LEU A 493 31.98 -15.66 28.23
C LEU A 493 32.56 -15.28 26.84
N PRO A 494 32.72 -16.20 25.87
CA PRO A 494 33.07 -15.83 24.48
C PRO A 494 32.02 -14.94 23.80
N ILE A 495 30.72 -15.11 24.11
CA ILE A 495 29.65 -14.25 23.59
C ILE A 495 29.83 -12.83 24.13
N CYS A 496 30.16 -12.68 25.41
CA CYS A 496 30.50 -11.40 26.02
C CYS A 496 31.72 -10.76 25.33
N GLY A 497 32.79 -11.52 25.07
CA GLY A 497 33.97 -11.01 24.35
C GLY A 497 33.66 -10.52 22.94
N LEU A 498 32.83 -11.25 22.20
CA LEU A 498 32.36 -10.84 20.87
C LEU A 498 31.57 -9.53 20.94
N LEU A 499 30.62 -9.42 21.87
CA LEU A 499 29.80 -8.22 22.05
C LEU A 499 30.66 -7.03 22.48
N MET A 500 31.57 -7.20 23.43
CA MET A 500 32.43 -6.12 23.92
C MET A 500 33.39 -5.61 22.85
N GLY A 501 34.05 -6.50 22.11
CA GLY A 501 34.93 -6.12 21.00
C GLY A 501 34.18 -5.41 19.87
N THR A 502 33.01 -5.91 19.49
CA THR A 502 32.21 -5.31 18.41
C THR A 502 31.58 -3.98 18.81
N LEU A 503 30.95 -3.89 19.99
CA LEU A 503 30.33 -2.66 20.48
C LEU A 503 31.36 -1.58 20.75
N ALA A 504 32.49 -1.88 21.40
CA ALA A 504 33.56 -0.91 21.64
C ALA A 504 34.12 -0.37 20.30
N GLY A 505 34.31 -1.24 19.31
CA GLY A 505 34.70 -0.84 17.96
C GLY A 505 33.66 0.04 17.25
N GLN A 506 32.36 -0.23 17.44
CA GLN A 506 31.29 0.59 16.86
C GLN A 506 31.13 1.94 17.56
N VAL A 507 31.28 2.00 18.89
CA VAL A 507 31.16 3.22 19.70
C VAL A 507 32.31 4.18 19.40
N THR A 508 33.56 3.69 19.38
CA THR A 508 34.72 4.50 19.01
C THR A 508 34.63 5.03 17.58
N ALA A 509 34.14 4.19 16.65
CA ALA A 509 33.88 4.60 15.28
C ALA A 509 32.78 5.67 15.18
N PHE A 510 31.73 5.57 16.00
CA PHE A 510 30.68 6.58 16.08
C PHE A 510 31.22 7.93 16.57
N PHE A 511 32.05 7.95 17.61
CA PHE A 511 32.69 9.19 18.08
C PHE A 511 33.60 9.79 17.02
N ARG A 512 34.43 8.98 16.35
CA ARG A 512 35.29 9.46 15.27
C ARG A 512 34.48 10.02 14.10
N GLN A 513 33.40 9.34 13.72
CA GLN A 513 32.48 9.81 12.69
C GLN A 513 31.89 11.17 13.07
N ARG A 514 31.38 11.31 14.29
CA ARG A 514 30.82 12.58 14.78
C ARG A 514 31.87 13.70 14.78
N GLN A 515 33.07 13.43 15.27
CA GLN A 515 34.17 14.38 15.30
C GLN A 515 34.57 14.88 13.90
N VAL A 516 34.59 14.00 12.91
CA VAL A 516 35.01 14.35 11.54
C VAL A 516 33.89 15.05 10.77
N PHE A 517 32.65 14.57 10.90
CA PHE A 517 31.54 15.05 10.08
C PHE A 517 30.77 16.23 10.69
N GLN A 518 31.00 16.60 11.96
CA GLN A 518 30.40 17.82 12.55
C GLN A 518 30.81 19.10 11.80
N ASP A 519 32.01 19.13 11.22
CA ASP A 519 32.52 20.27 10.44
C ASP A 519 31.97 20.29 8.99
N ILE A 520 31.41 19.16 8.53
CA ILE A 520 31.06 18.92 7.13
C ILE A 520 29.54 18.91 6.93
N VAL A 521 28.81 18.37 7.90
CA VAL A 521 27.38 18.07 7.83
C VAL A 521 26.67 18.73 9.00
N ARG A 522 25.47 19.26 8.76
CA ARG A 522 24.62 19.81 9.83
C ARG A 522 24.38 18.77 10.92
N THR A 523 24.50 19.19 12.18
CA THR A 523 24.40 18.35 13.37
C THR A 523 23.08 17.58 13.46
N GLU A 524 21.98 18.13 12.94
CA GLU A 524 20.66 17.48 12.85
C GLU A 524 20.67 16.17 12.03
N ASN A 525 21.55 16.07 11.04
CA ASN A 525 21.65 14.89 10.17
C ASN A 525 22.55 13.79 10.77
N LEU A 526 23.30 14.08 11.83
CA LEU A 526 24.14 13.14 12.56
C LEU A 526 23.28 12.35 13.57
N LYS A 527 22.40 11.48 13.07
CA LYS A 527 21.57 10.60 13.90
C LYS A 527 22.43 9.70 14.79
N ILE A 528 21.91 9.33 15.97
CA ILE A 528 22.51 8.34 16.88
C ILE A 528 22.36 6.95 16.25
N ARG A 529 23.25 6.61 15.32
CA ARG A 529 23.28 5.30 14.67
C ARG A 529 24.70 4.76 14.70
N LEU A 530 24.87 3.58 15.28
CA LEU A 530 26.14 2.88 15.27
C LEU A 530 26.51 2.46 13.84
N PRO A 531 27.75 2.69 13.40
CA PRO A 531 28.20 2.25 12.10
C PRO A 531 28.21 0.72 12.02
N ARG A 532 28.07 0.16 10.81
CA ARG A 532 28.14 -1.29 10.60
C ARG A 532 29.51 -1.81 11.05
N ALA A 533 29.54 -2.84 11.90
CA ALA A 533 30.78 -3.41 12.43
C ALA A 533 31.72 -3.90 11.31
N GLY A 534 31.20 -4.56 10.27
CA GLY A 534 32.01 -5.00 9.13
C GLY A 534 32.99 -6.11 9.53
N ARG A 535 34.24 -6.04 9.07
CA ARG A 535 35.25 -7.10 9.31
C ARG A 535 35.69 -7.23 10.77
N ILE A 536 35.41 -6.26 11.65
CA ILE A 536 35.80 -6.34 13.06
C ILE A 536 35.05 -7.43 13.83
N ILE A 537 33.86 -7.84 13.36
CA ILE A 537 33.10 -8.95 13.99
C ILE A 537 33.95 -10.22 13.97
N TRP A 538 34.59 -10.53 12.84
CA TRP A 538 35.42 -11.72 12.70
C TRP A 538 36.67 -11.67 13.60
N TRP A 539 37.31 -10.51 13.69
CA TRP A 539 38.46 -10.33 14.59
C TRP A 539 38.06 -10.36 16.07
N SER A 540 36.87 -9.84 16.41
CA SER A 540 36.32 -9.90 17.76
C SER A 540 35.95 -11.34 18.14
N LEU A 541 35.38 -12.11 17.20
CA LEU A 541 35.07 -13.53 17.38
C LEU A 541 36.34 -14.36 17.59
N LEU A 542 37.37 -14.11 16.79
CA LEU A 542 38.66 -14.77 16.95
C LEU A 542 39.26 -14.45 18.32
N GLY A 543 39.29 -13.17 18.71
CA GLY A 543 39.79 -12.72 20.00
C GLY A 543 39.00 -13.30 21.17
N SER A 544 37.67 -13.38 21.07
CA SER A 544 36.81 -13.90 22.13
C SER A 544 36.97 -15.39 22.38
N ILE A 545 37.54 -16.14 21.44
CA ILE A 545 37.85 -17.57 21.60
C ILE A 545 39.29 -17.77 22.06
N LEU A 546 40.25 -17.07 21.45
CA LEU A 546 41.67 -17.25 21.73
C LEU A 546 42.07 -16.76 23.13
N ILE A 547 41.49 -15.65 23.60
CA ILE A 547 41.81 -15.08 24.92
C ILE A 547 41.48 -16.05 26.07
N PRO A 548 40.24 -16.56 26.21
CA PRO A 548 39.93 -17.51 27.29
C PRO A 548 40.66 -18.84 27.11
N ALA A 549 40.87 -19.31 25.88
CA ALA A 549 41.64 -20.53 25.62
C ALA A 549 43.10 -20.40 26.10
N ALA A 550 43.75 -19.26 25.85
CA ALA A 550 45.10 -18.99 26.33
C ALA A 550 45.17 -18.89 27.86
N ILE A 551 44.17 -18.26 28.49
CA ILE A 551 44.08 -18.17 29.96
C ILE A 551 43.88 -19.55 30.57
N LEU A 552 42.97 -20.37 30.04
CA LEU A 552 42.73 -21.73 30.51
C LEU A 552 43.96 -22.61 30.34
N LEU A 553 44.66 -22.52 29.20
CA LEU A 553 45.93 -23.21 28.98
C LEU A 553 46.98 -22.80 30.02
N PHE A 554 47.08 -21.50 30.33
CA PHE A 554 47.95 -20.99 31.38
C PHE A 554 47.55 -21.53 32.77
N SER A 555 46.25 -21.57 33.09
CA SER A 555 45.75 -22.12 34.36
C SER A 555 46.12 -23.60 34.52
N VAL A 556 46.00 -24.39 33.45
CA VAL A 556 46.33 -25.81 33.43
C VAL A 556 47.83 -26.04 33.60
N LEU A 557 48.67 -25.27 32.88
CA LEU A 557 50.13 -25.39 32.97
C LEU A 557 50.72 -24.96 34.33
N ASN A 558 50.00 -24.15 35.10
CA ASN A 558 50.46 -23.65 36.41
C ASN A 558 49.65 -24.19 37.60
N GLU A 559 48.85 -25.24 37.39
CA GLU A 559 48.07 -25.91 38.44
C GLU A 559 47.21 -24.96 39.29
N VAL A 560 46.58 -23.96 38.65
CA VAL A 560 45.69 -23.02 39.35
C VAL A 560 44.42 -23.75 39.80
N GLY A 561 44.06 -23.66 41.08
CA GLY A 561 43.00 -24.50 41.69
C GLY A 561 41.56 -24.33 41.18
N ASN A 562 41.27 -23.36 40.30
CA ASN A 562 39.91 -23.01 39.85
C ASN A 562 39.63 -23.38 38.37
N ILE A 563 40.09 -24.55 37.91
CA ILE A 563 39.88 -25.04 36.53
C ILE A 563 38.43 -25.57 36.37
N PRO A 564 37.77 -25.40 35.20
CA PRO A 564 36.45 -25.99 34.96
C PRO A 564 36.41 -27.52 34.94
N ASP A 565 35.41 -28.10 35.60
CA ASP A 565 35.18 -29.55 35.69
C ASP A 565 34.99 -30.22 34.32
N TRP A 566 34.39 -29.50 33.36
CA TRP A 566 34.26 -30.01 32.00
C TRP A 566 35.62 -30.09 31.29
N LEU A 567 36.56 -29.20 31.61
CA LEU A 567 37.88 -29.15 31.01
C LEU A 567 38.79 -30.25 31.59
N THR A 568 38.70 -30.52 32.90
CA THR A 568 39.41 -31.65 33.54
C THR A 568 38.90 -33.00 33.04
N ARG A 569 37.60 -33.14 32.73
CA ARG A 569 37.04 -34.36 32.10
C ARG A 569 37.49 -34.58 30.65
N LEU A 570 37.84 -33.50 29.94
CA LEU A 570 38.30 -33.54 28.54
C LEU A 570 39.81 -33.79 28.39
N MET A 571 40.59 -33.46 29.43
CA MET A 571 42.03 -33.74 29.51
C MET A 571 42.29 -34.71 30.67
N PRO A 572 42.01 -36.02 30.49
CA PRO A 572 42.45 -37.01 31.46
C PRO A 572 43.99 -36.99 31.49
N VAL A 573 44.56 -36.46 32.56
CA VAL A 573 45.98 -36.68 32.91
C VAL A 573 46.16 -38.13 33.29
#